data_AF-A0A2E7RNL0-F1
#
_entry.id   AF-A0A2E7RNL0-F1
#
_cell.length_a   1.000
_cell.length_b   1.000
_cell.length_c   1.000
_cell.angle_alpha   90.00
_cell.angle_beta   90.00
_cell.angle_gamma   90.00
#
_symmetry.space_group_name_H-M   'P 1'
#
loop_
_entity.id
_entity.type
_entity.pdbx_description
1 polymer ?
#
loop_
_entity_poly.entity_id
_entity_poly.type
_entity_poly.pdbx_seq_one_letter_code
_entity_poly.pdbx_strand_id
1 'polypeptide(L)' 'MSIRYEQQILHLDLHGVKHADVEIYVEDFVLSNQNELPLIIICGNSEKMISIVNKTLKKIDVNFEETRYGRIRVNSLDA' A
#
# COMPACT_ATOMS: atom_id res chain seq x y z
N MET A 1 -7.91 -9.64 -0.46
CA MET A 1 -7.31 -8.64 0.42
C MET A 1 -7.15 -9.24 1.81
N SER A 2 -6.00 -9.09 2.44
CA SER A 2 -5.84 -9.39 3.88
C SER A 2 -4.93 -8.37 4.55
N ILE A 3 -5.19 -8.05 5.81
CA ILE A 3 -4.35 -7.18 6.64
C ILE A 3 -3.73 -8.03 7.75
N ARG A 4 -2.41 -7.87 7.98
CA ARG A 4 -1.65 -8.68 8.94
C ARG A 4 -0.52 -7.86 9.57
N TYR A 5 -0.14 -8.18 10.80
CA TYR A 5 1.08 -7.67 11.42
C TYR A 5 2.24 -8.64 11.17
N GLU A 6 3.34 -8.11 10.63
CA GLU A 6 4.60 -8.85 10.45
C GLU A 6 5.75 -7.98 10.94
N GLN A 7 6.59 -8.52 11.83
CA GLN A 7 7.73 -7.78 12.39
C GLN A 7 7.37 -6.38 12.94
N GLN A 8 6.19 -6.27 13.59
CA GLN A 8 5.64 -5.03 14.16
C GLN A 8 5.23 -3.97 13.12
N ILE A 9 5.11 -4.34 11.85
CA ILE A 9 4.66 -3.47 10.76
C ILE A 9 3.33 -4.00 10.22
N LEU A 10 2.39 -3.09 9.98
CA LEU A 10 1.09 -3.44 9.43
C LEU A 10 1.16 -3.58 7.90
N HIS A 11 0.73 -4.74 7.40
CA HIS A 11 0.84 -5.13 6.00
C HIS A 11 -0.55 -5.28 5.37
N LEU A 12 -0.72 -4.72 4.17
CA LEU A 12 -1.85 -4.95 3.27
C LEU A 12 -1.42 -5.86 2.13
N ASP A 13 -2.07 -7.02 1.99
CA ASP A 13 -1.87 -7.93 0.87
C ASP A 13 -2.99 -7.80 -0.17
N LEU A 14 -2.60 -7.39 -1.39
CA LEU A 14 -3.48 -7.17 -2.53
C LEU A 14 -3.56 -8.37 -3.50
N HIS A 15 -2.94 -9.52 -3.19
CA HIS A 15 -3.05 -10.70 -4.07
C HIS A 15 -4.52 -11.10 -4.26
N GLY A 16 -4.88 -11.34 -5.53
CA GLY A 16 -6.24 -11.72 -5.93
C GLY A 16 -7.28 -10.60 -5.89
N VAL A 17 -6.91 -9.37 -5.52
CA VAL A 17 -7.80 -8.20 -5.57
C VAL A 17 -8.00 -7.76 -7.02
N LYS A 18 -9.23 -7.43 -7.41
CA LYS A 18 -9.51 -6.87 -8.74
C LYS A 18 -8.92 -5.47 -8.84
N HIS A 19 -8.27 -5.17 -9.96
CA HIS A 19 -7.66 -3.85 -10.18
C HIS A 19 -8.58 -2.65 -9.94
N ALA A 20 -9.88 -2.78 -10.20
CA ALA A 20 -10.86 -1.71 -9.98
C ALA A 20 -11.05 -1.36 -8.50
N ASP A 21 -10.79 -2.31 -7.59
CA ASP A 21 -11.02 -2.15 -6.15
C ASP A 21 -9.72 -1.77 -5.42
N VAL A 22 -8.58 -1.78 -6.10
CA VAL A 22 -7.26 -1.56 -5.47
C VAL A 22 -7.15 -0.14 -4.91
N GLU A 23 -7.64 0.85 -5.64
CA GLU A 23 -7.53 2.25 -5.23
C GLU A 23 -8.21 2.47 -3.88
N ILE A 24 -9.47 2.05 -3.73
CA ILE A 24 -10.23 2.23 -2.48
C ILE A 24 -9.59 1.48 -1.32
N TYR A 25 -9.10 0.26 -1.55
CA TYR A 25 -8.46 -0.52 -0.48
C TYR A 25 -7.12 0.05 -0.03
N VAL A 26 -6.34 0.64 -0.93
CA VAL A 26 -5.08 1.30 -0.58
C VAL A 26 -5.35 2.60 0.16
N GLU A 27 -6.28 3.41 -0.34
CA GLU A 27 -6.67 4.69 0.27
C GLU A 27 -7.21 4.47 1.69
N ASP A 28 -8.18 3.57 1.86
CA ASP A 28 -8.75 3.23 3.17
C ASP A 28 -7.69 2.68 4.13
N PHE A 29 -6.81 1.82 3.65
CA PHE A 29 -5.76 1.22 4.48
C PHE A 29 -4.76 2.28 4.99
N VAL A 30 -4.28 3.17 4.12
CA VAL A 30 -3.31 4.19 4.53
C VAL A 30 -3.95 5.21 5.46
N LEU A 31 -5.13 5.72 5.10
CA LEU A 31 -5.79 6.78 5.87
C LEU A 31 -6.37 6.28 7.20
N SER A 32 -6.74 5.00 7.31
CA SER A 32 -7.26 4.45 8.58
C SER A 32 -6.15 4.02 9.56
N ASN A 33 -4.91 3.85 9.09
CA ASN A 33 -3.80 3.31 9.89
C ASN A 33 -2.62 4.29 9.99
N GLN A 34 -2.90 5.59 10.00
CA GLN A 34 -1.87 6.65 10.07
C GLN A 34 -0.98 6.55 11.32
N ASN A 35 -1.54 6.07 12.44
CA ASN A 35 -0.80 5.88 13.70
C ASN A 35 0.10 4.64 13.71
N GLU A 36 -0.01 3.78 12.69
CA GLU A 36 0.74 2.53 12.56
C GLU A 36 1.89 2.65 11.55
N LEU A 37 2.19 3.86 11.07
CA LEU A 37 3.29 4.10 10.15
C LEU A 37 4.62 3.62 10.76
N PRO A 38 5.49 2.95 9.98
CA PRO A 38 5.36 2.70 8.54
C PRO A 38 4.35 1.61 8.18
N LEU A 39 3.76 1.69 7.00
CA LEU A 39 2.86 0.66 6.46
C LEU A 39 3.51 -0.05 5.27
N ILE A 40 3.13 -1.30 5.02
CA ILE A 40 3.57 -2.06 3.85
C ILE A 40 2.38 -2.49 3.01
N ILE A 41 2.48 -2.29 1.69
CA ILE A 41 1.51 -2.77 0.71
C ILE A 41 2.21 -3.79 -0.18
N ILE A 42 1.64 -4.99 -0.28
CA ILE A 42 2.16 -6.11 -1.08
C ILE A 42 1.30 -6.22 -2.34
N CYS A 43 1.90 -5.85 -3.47
CA CYS A 43 1.24 -5.85 -4.78
C CYS A 43 1.44 -7.16 -5.57
N GLY A 44 2.34 -8.03 -5.10
CA GLY A 44 2.86 -9.14 -5.90
C GLY A 44 3.67 -8.66 -7.11
N ASN A 45 3.87 -9.52 -8.10
CA ASN A 45 4.63 -9.18 -9.33
C ASN A 45 3.78 -8.51 -10.43
N SER A 46 2.62 -7.94 -10.09
CA SER A 46 1.74 -7.31 -11.08
C SER A 46 2.12 -5.85 -11.30
N GLU A 47 2.71 -5.52 -12.45
CA GLU A 47 3.02 -4.14 -12.83
C GLU A 47 1.79 -3.23 -12.82
N LYS A 48 0.64 -3.75 -13.25
CA LYS A 48 -0.63 -3.01 -13.21
C LYS A 48 -1.07 -2.71 -11.77
N MET A 49 -0.91 -3.67 -10.85
CA MET A 49 -1.20 -3.46 -9.42
C MET A 49 -0.30 -2.37 -8.84
N ILE A 50 1.01 -2.48 -9.07
CA ILE A 50 2.02 -1.52 -8.63
C ILE A 50 1.68 -0.11 -9.18
N SER A 51 1.33 0.00 -10.46
CA SER A 51 0.95 1.27 -11.08
C SER A 51 -0.27 1.92 -10.42
N ILE A 52 -1.29 1.15 -10.06
CA ILE A 52 -2.50 1.66 -9.40
C ILE A 52 -2.13 2.14 -8.00
N VAL A 53 -1.41 1.33 -7.21
CA VAL A 53 -1.01 1.69 -5.84
C VAL A 53 -0.17 2.98 -5.85
N ASN A 54 0.82 3.10 -6.74
CA ASN A 54 1.59 4.33 -6.90
C ASN A 54 0.71 5.56 -7.18
N LYS A 55 -0.26 5.44 -8.08
CA LYS A 55 -1.16 6.54 -8.43
C LYS A 55 -2.02 6.93 -7.23
N THR A 56 -2.55 5.94 -6.51
CA THR A 56 -3.32 6.18 -5.28
C THR A 56 -2.47 6.88 -4.23
N LEU A 57 -1.28 6.38 -3.92
CA LEU A 57 -0.39 6.99 -2.92
C LEU A 57 0.03 8.42 -3.30
N LYS A 58 0.31 8.68 -4.59
CA LYS A 58 0.55 10.06 -5.08
C LYS A 58 -0.68 10.96 -4.99
N LYS A 59 -1.88 10.42 -5.20
CA LYS A 59 -3.15 11.16 -5.12
C LYS A 59 -3.44 11.62 -3.69
N ILE A 60 -3.10 10.78 -2.69
CA ILE A 60 -3.28 11.11 -1.26
C ILE A 60 -2.05 11.77 -0.63
N ASP A 61 -1.08 12.18 -1.44
CA ASP A 61 0.09 12.99 -1.06
C ASP A 61 0.91 12.44 0.11
N VAL A 62 1.28 11.15 0.05
CA VAL A 62 2.11 10.50 1.08
C VAL A 62 3.53 10.21 0.60
N ASN A 63 4.48 10.18 1.52
CA ASN A 63 5.86 9.74 1.25
C ASN A 63 5.91 8.21 1.26
N PHE A 64 6.33 7.64 0.15
CA PHE A 64 6.47 6.19 0.01
C PHE A 64 7.65 5.82 -0.89
N GLU A 65 8.13 4.59 -0.72
CA GLU A 65 9.18 4.02 -1.55
C GLU A 65 8.78 2.62 -2.03
N GLU A 66 9.11 2.33 -3.29
CA GLU A 66 9.06 0.96 -3.79
C GLU A 66 10.28 0.20 -3.27
N THR A 67 10.01 -0.95 -2.65
CA THR A 67 11.03 -1.90 -2.24
C THR A 67 11.03 -3.10 -3.19
N ARG A 68 11.89 -4.09 -2.94
CA ARG A 68 12.01 -5.25 -3.84
C ARG A 68 10.72 -6.09 -3.90
N TYR A 69 10.47 -6.69 -5.07
CA TYR A 69 9.42 -7.68 -5.30
C TYR A 69 7.98 -7.18 -5.09
N GLY A 70 7.67 -5.97 -5.57
CA GLY A 70 6.31 -5.42 -5.56
C GLY A 70 5.77 -5.07 -4.18
N ARG A 71 6.67 -4.77 -3.24
CA ARG A 71 6.35 -4.28 -1.90
C ARG A 71 6.57 -2.78 -1.86
N ILE A 72 5.59 -2.03 -1.38
CA ILE A 72 5.65 -0.58 -1.27
C ILE A 72 5.58 -0.20 0.20
N ARG A 73 6.50 0.63 0.66
CA ARG A 73 6.54 1.12 2.05
C ARG A 73 6.04 2.55 2.09
N VAL A 74 5.02 2.81 2.91
CA VAL A 74 4.54 4.16 3.22
C VAL A 74 5.23 4.63 4.50
N ASN A 75 5.92 5.75 4.43
CA ASN A 75 6.85 6.23 5.45
C ASN A 75 6.21 7.29 6.36
N SER A 76 5.57 8.28 5.75
CA SER A 76 4.95 9.44 6.41
C SER A 76 3.80 9.98 5.53
N LEU A 77 2.95 10.82 6.12
CA LEU A 77 1.87 11.50 5.39
C LEU A 77 2.33 12.80 4.73
N ASP A 78 3.59 13.18 4.92
CA ASP A 78 4.19 14.39 4.38
C ASP A 78 5.13 13.96 3.25
N ALA A 79 4.75 14.23 1.99
CA ALA A 79 5.47 13.86 0.77
C ALA A 79 6.53 14.88 0.32
#